data_AF-A0A7Y0S5K2-F1
#
_entry.id   AF-A0A7Y0S5K2-F1
#
_cell.length_a   1.000
_cell.length_b   1.000
_cell.length_c   1.000
_cell.angle_alpha   90.00
_cell.angle_beta   90.00
_cell.angle_gamma   90.00
#
_symmetry.space_group_name_H-M   'P 1'
#
loop_
_entity.id
_entity.type
_entity.pdbx_description
1 polymer ?
#
loop_
_entity_poly.entity_id
_entity_poly.type
_entity_poly.pdbx_seq_one_letter_code
_entity_poly.pdbx_strand_id
1 'polypeptide(L)' 'ATLIKPYIDWSLKIIKDKPRSAFYNNLILAYQGLDDSSKAEQIRAEAQFLFPKIDFSDVNYQPPSQAISASPAPTSGA' A
#
# COMPACT_ATOMS: atom_id res chain seq x y z
N ALA A 1 -3.53 -15.58 -5.92
CA ALA A 1 -3.85 -14.40 -5.07
C ALA A 1 -5.35 -14.38 -4.70
N THR A 2 -5.84 -15.38 -3.96
CA THR A 2 -7.28 -15.59 -3.74
C THR A 2 -7.89 -14.61 -2.73
N LEU A 3 -7.08 -13.99 -1.86
CA LEU A 3 -7.55 -13.08 -0.79
C LEU A 3 -7.41 -11.59 -1.12
N ILE A 4 -6.65 -11.22 -2.14
CA ILE A 4 -6.39 -9.81 -2.48
C ILE A 4 -7.65 -9.14 -3.05
N LYS A 5 -8.38 -9.82 -3.95
CA LYS A 5 -9.61 -9.29 -4.55
C LYS A 5 -10.70 -9.00 -3.49
N PRO A 6 -11.06 -9.94 -2.60
CA PRO A 6 -12.00 -9.65 -1.50
C PRO A 6 -11.57 -8.48 -0.62
N TYR A 7 -10.26 -8.35 -0.35
CA TYR A 7 -9.71 -7.23 0.42
C TYR A 7 -9.90 -5.88 -0.30
N ILE A 8 -9.63 -5.83 -1.60
CA ILE A 8 -9.87 -4.65 -2.44
C ILE A 8 -11.35 -4.28 -2.41
N ASP A 9 -12.24 -5.23 -2.70
CA ASP A 9 -13.68 -4.97 -2.78
C ASP A 9 -14.26 -4.44 -1.46
N TRP A 10 -13.80 -4.98 -0.32
CA TRP A 10 -14.17 -4.47 0.99
C TRP A 10 -13.58 -3.08 1.23
N SER A 11 -12.29 -2.87 0.95
CA SER A 11 -11.59 -1.61 1.22
C SER A 11 -12.19 -0.46 0.42
N LEU A 12 -12.54 -0.68 -0.85
CA LEU A 12 -13.19 0.33 -1.70
C LEU A 12 -14.54 0.82 -1.13
N LYS A 13 -15.30 -0.06 -0.48
CA LYS A 13 -16.56 0.33 0.19
C LYS A 13 -16.27 1.22 1.41
N ILE A 14 -15.23 0.90 2.18
CA ILE A 14 -14.88 1.64 3.39
C ILE A 14 -14.36 3.04 3.06
N ILE A 15 -13.44 3.17 2.09
CA ILE A 15 -12.82 4.47 1.78
C ILE A 15 -13.80 5.48 1.18
N LYS A 16 -14.88 5.00 0.55
CA LYS A 16 -15.95 5.84 0.01
C LYS A 16 -16.64 6.67 1.10
N ASP A 17 -16.89 6.05 2.26
CA ASP A 17 -17.57 6.72 3.37
C ASP A 17 -16.59 7.40 4.33
N LYS A 18 -15.40 6.79 4.52
CA LYS A 18 -14.39 7.24 5.48
C LYS A 18 -12.99 7.06 4.89
N PRO A 19 -12.54 7.99 4.02
CA PRO A 19 -11.21 7.91 3.43
C PRO A 19 -10.15 8.00 4.55
N ARG A 20 -9.19 7.08 4.56
CA ARG A 20 -8.02 7.14 5.43
C ARG A 20 -6.78 6.79 4.62
N SER A 21 -5.74 7.61 4.71
CA SER A 21 -4.48 7.44 3.97
C SER A 21 -3.89 6.03 4.08
N ALA A 22 -3.93 5.42 5.27
CA ALA A 22 -3.43 4.06 5.48
C ALA A 22 -4.12 2.99 4.60
N PHE A 23 -5.41 3.15 4.29
CA PHE A 23 -6.10 2.21 3.38
C PHE A 23 -5.64 2.38 1.94
N TYR A 24 -5.31 3.61 1.52
CA TYR A 24 -4.79 3.86 0.17
C TYR A 24 -3.43 3.19 -0.03
N ASN A 25 -2.52 3.22 0.97
CA ASN A 25 -1.25 2.50 0.90
C ASN A 25 -1.47 1.01 0.61
N ASN A 26 -2.38 0.39 1.36
CA ASN A 26 -2.65 -1.03 1.21
C ASN A 26 -3.35 -1.36 -0.13
N LEU A 27 -4.21 -0.47 -0.63
CA LEU A 27 -4.85 -0.63 -1.94
C LEU A 27 -3.83 -0.52 -3.09
N ILE A 28 -2.88 0.42 -3.00
CA ILE A 28 -1.77 0.54 -3.98
C ILE A 28 -0.97 -0.76 -3.99
N LEU A 29 -0.57 -1.26 -2.81
CA LEU A 29 0.18 -2.53 -2.69
C LEU A 29 -0.63 -3.73 -3.20
N ALA A 30 -1.94 -3.77 -2.92
CA ALA A 30 -2.82 -4.85 -3.37
C ALA A 30 -2.93 -4.91 -4.89
N TYR A 31 -3.10 -3.76 -5.56
CA TYR A 31 -3.14 -3.70 -7.02
C TYR A 31 -1.78 -4.00 -7.66
N GLN A 32 -0.68 -3.51 -7.09
CA GLN A 32 0.68 -3.88 -7.53
C GLN A 32 0.93 -5.39 -7.38
N GLY A 33 0.51 -6.01 -6.28
CA GLY A 33 0.60 -7.46 -6.07
C GLY A 33 -0.28 -8.30 -7.00
N LEU A 34 -1.21 -7.68 -7.73
CA LEU A 34 -2.00 -8.27 -8.81
C LEU A 34 -1.46 -7.94 -10.20
N ASP A 35 -0.32 -7.25 -10.31
CA ASP A 35 0.25 -6.73 -11.54
C ASP A 35 -0.65 -5.67 -12.25
N ASP A 36 -1.59 -5.07 -11.53
CA ASP A 36 -2.49 -4.03 -12.04
C ASP A 36 -1.94 -2.62 -11.72
N SER A 37 -0.84 -2.28 -12.39
CA SER A 37 -0.14 -1.00 -12.19
C SER A 37 -1.00 0.22 -12.53
N SER A 38 -1.88 0.10 -13.52
CA SER A 38 -2.80 1.18 -13.92
C SER A 38 -3.76 1.53 -12.78
N LYS A 39 -4.39 0.54 -12.14
CA LYS A 39 -5.24 0.80 -10.98
C LYS A 39 -4.45 1.27 -9.76
N ALA A 40 -3.27 0.72 -9.53
CA ALA A 40 -2.41 1.19 -8.45
C ALA A 40 -2.13 2.71 -8.56
N GLU A 41 -1.82 3.18 -9.77
CA GLU A 41 -1.57 4.61 -10.02
C GLU A 41 -2.84 5.46 -9.88
N GLN A 42 -4.00 4.96 -10.31
CA GLN A 42 -5.28 5.65 -10.09
C GLN A 42 -5.56 5.87 -8.60
N ILE A 43 -5.38 4.82 -7.77
CA ILE A 43 -5.54 4.92 -6.31
C ILE A 43 -4.52 5.88 -5.71
N ARG A 44 -3.27 5.87 -6.20
CA ARG A 44 -2.22 6.82 -5.75
C ARG A 44 -2.61 8.26 -6.07
N ALA A 45 -3.08 8.54 -7.28
CA ALA A 45 -3.52 9.88 -7.67
C ALA A 45 -4.71 10.36 -6.83
N GLU A 46 -5.68 9.49 -6.56
CA GLU A 46 -6.80 9.79 -5.66
C GLU A 46 -6.32 10.07 -4.23
N ALA A 47 -5.40 9.24 -3.71
CA ALA A 47 -4.82 9.42 -2.38
C ALA A 47 -4.09 10.77 -2.26
N GLN A 48 -3.28 11.12 -3.26
CA GLN A 48 -2.54 12.38 -3.30
C GLN A 48 -3.49 13.58 -3.34
N PHE A 49 -4.59 13.47 -4.07
CA PHE A 49 -5.62 14.51 -4.13
C PHE A 49 -6.32 14.70 -2.78
N LEU A 50 -6.68 13.61 -2.10
CA LEU A 50 -7.39 13.65 -0.81
C LEU A 50 -6.47 14.01 0.36
N PHE A 51 -5.19 13.63 0.30
CA PHE A 51 -4.22 13.79 1.38
C PHE A 51 -2.92 14.45 0.88
N PRO A 52 -2.95 15.72 0.43
CA PRO A 52 -1.82 16.37 -0.23
C PRO A 52 -0.58 16.57 0.66
N LYS A 53 -0.69 16.34 1.97
CA LYS A 53 0.41 16.45 2.94
C LYS A 53 1.07 15.11 3.24
N ILE A 54 0.60 14.03 2.63
CA ILE A 54 1.14 12.68 2.78
C ILE A 54 1.76 12.28 1.46
N ASP A 55 2.96 11.71 1.51
CA ASP A 55 3.64 11.20 0.34
C ASP A 55 3.26 9.73 0.11
N PHE A 56 2.81 9.42 -1.11
CA PHE A 56 2.45 8.07 -1.56
C PHE A 56 3.40 7.53 -2.65
N SER A 57 4.44 8.28 -2.99
CA SER A 57 5.39 7.96 -4.07
C SER A 57 6.19 6.70 -3.76
N ASP A 58 6.54 6.50 -2.48
CA ASP A 58 7.35 5.37 -2.01
C ASP A 58 6.56 4.06 -1.80
N VAL A 59 5.25 4.07 -2.06
CA VAL A 59 4.43 2.87 -1.90
C VAL A 59 4.67 1.92 -3.08
N ASN A 60 5.56 0.95 -2.88
CA ASN A 60 5.89 -0.07 -3.86
C ASN A 60 5.90 -1.47 -3.24
N TYR A 61 5.24 -2.41 -3.91
CA TYR A 61 5.17 -3.80 -3.49
C TYR A 61 6.55 -4.44 -3.59
N GLN A 62 7.04 -4.95 -2.47
CA GLN A 62 8.23 -5.78 -2.41
C GLN A 62 7.80 -7.23 -2.18
N PRO A 63 8.14 -8.17 -3.09
CA PRO A 63 7.86 -9.57 -2.87
C PRO A 63 8.62 -10.07 -1.63
N PRO A 64 8.13 -11.12 -0.93
CA PRO A 64 8.76 -11.64 0.28
C PRO A 64 10.24 -12.03 0.11
N SER A 65 10.65 -12.42 -1.11
CA SER A 65 12.05 -12.73 -1.45
C SER A 65 12.98 -11.51 -1.42
N GLN A 66 12.43 -10.30 -1.48
CA GLN A 66 13.15 -9.03 -1.46
C GLN A 66 12.87 -8.20 -0.20
N ALA A 67 11.99 -8.70 0.69
CA ALA A 67 11.73 -8.06 1.96
C ALA A 67 12.97 -8.20 2.86
N ILE A 68 13.76 -7.14 2.95
CA ILE A 68 14.90 -7.08 3.85
C ILE A 68 14.32 -7.04 5.26
N SER A 69 14.46 -8.13 6.02
CA SER A 69 14.12 -8.15 7.44
C SER A 69 14.96 -7.08 8.14
N ALA A 70 14.37 -5.92 8.41
CA ALA A 70 14.93 -4.91 9.30
C ALA A 70 14.80 -5.42 10.74
N SER A 71 15.54 -6.47 11.07
CA SER A 71 15.83 -6.79 12.46
C SER A 71 16.76 -5.68 12.95
N PRO A 72 16.45 -4.96 14.05
CA PRO A 72 17.38 -3.99 14.60
C PRO A 72 18.64 -4.77 14.98
N ALA A 73 19.75 -4.49 14.30
CA ALA A 73 21.03 -5.06 14.66
C ALA A 73 21.30 -4.70 16.13
N PRO A 74 21.63 -5.67 17.01
CA PRO A 74 22.02 -5.35 18.36
C PRO A 74 23.29 -4.50 18.25
N THR A 75 23.19 -3.24 18.68
CA THR A 75 24.33 -2.35 18.88
C THR A 75 25.26 -3.02 19.89
N SER A 76 26.31 -3.67 19.39
CA SER A 76 27.38 -4.22 20.21
C SER A 76 28.21 -3.05 20.74
N GLY A 77 27.83 -2.54 21.90
CA GLY A 77 28.67 -1.65 22.69
C GLY A 77 29.64 -2.48 23.52
N ALA A 78 30.93 -2.42 23.17
CA ALA A 78 32.07 -2.69 24.05
C ALA A 78 33.30 -1.98 23.48
#